data_AF-A0A1Q7EJZ8-F1
#
_entry.id   AF-A0A1Q7EJZ8-F1
#
_cell.length_a   1.000
_cell.length_b   1.000
_cell.length_c   1.000
_cell.angle_alpha   90.00
_cell.angle_beta   90.00
_cell.angle_gamma   90.00
#
_symmetry.space_group_name_H-M   'P 1'
#
loop_
_entity.id
_entity.type
_entity.pdbx_description
1 polymer ?
#
loop_
_entity_poly.entity_id
_entity_poly.type
_entity_poly.pdbx_seq_one_letter_code
_entity_poly.pdbx_strand_id
1 'polypeptide(L)'
;MKSVFLPLYGDSPNSRDYASTHMSQYNQIKRWAWGITDVPYVLARLFKHPEIPLVLRIRRFLNLFLNHLNWIFLPLLLMFGASVPIWVSQDFALTDLGQALWSWSGILLTITLSTVVFFLFFELSILPPKPKEWPFWRKVLVHVQYMAYPVVGLVMSVAPALEAHTRLLLGRYLEYRVTEKV
;
A
#
# COMPACT_ATOMS: atom_id res chain seq x y z
N MET A 1 13.30 -5.42 27.38
CA MET A 1 12.12 -6.17 26.91
C MET A 1 12.59 -7.35 26.08
N LYS A 2 12.17 -8.58 26.42
CA LYS A 2 12.36 -9.75 25.54
C LYS A 2 11.23 -9.78 24.52
N SER A 3 11.55 -10.07 23.26
CA SER A 3 10.55 -10.22 22.21
C SER A 3 9.71 -11.46 22.45
N VAL A 4 8.38 -11.34 22.28
CA VAL A 4 7.45 -12.47 22.26
C VAL A 4 7.07 -12.72 20.81
N PHE A 5 7.32 -13.94 20.33
CA PHE A 5 6.97 -14.34 18.97
C PHE A 5 5.57 -14.96 18.99
N LEU A 6 4.58 -14.19 18.51
CA LEU A 6 3.23 -14.69 18.33
C LEU A 6 3.07 -15.24 16.90
N PRO A 7 2.35 -16.36 16.72
CA PRO A 7 1.99 -16.84 15.40
C PRO A 7 1.11 -15.78 14.70
N LEU A 8 1.45 -15.50 13.44
CA LEU A 8 0.74 -14.55 12.61
C LEU A 8 -0.11 -15.35 11.62
N TYR A 9 -1.41 -15.43 11.87
CA TYR A 9 -2.32 -16.29 11.10
C TYR A 9 -2.69 -15.73 9.72
N GLY A 10 -2.45 -14.44 9.47
CA GLY A 10 -2.61 -13.85 8.13
C GLY A 10 -4.02 -13.95 7.56
N ASP A 11 -5.04 -14.11 8.40
CA ASP A 11 -6.41 -14.33 7.95
C ASP A 11 -6.93 -13.12 7.18
N SER A 12 -7.33 -13.38 5.93
CA SER A 12 -8.07 -12.40 5.13
C SER A 12 -9.42 -12.10 5.78
N PRO A 13 -9.93 -10.86 5.72
CA PRO A 13 -11.29 -10.58 6.17
C PRO A 13 -12.27 -11.50 5.47
N ASN A 14 -13.19 -12.07 6.25
CA ASN A 14 -14.30 -12.84 5.76
C ASN A 14 -15.60 -12.23 6.28
N SER A 15 -16.56 -12.06 5.39
CA SER A 15 -17.84 -11.43 5.65
C SER A 15 -18.92 -12.20 4.90
N ARG A 16 -20.19 -11.82 5.09
CA ARG A 16 -21.38 -12.52 4.56
C ARG A 16 -21.34 -12.85 3.06
N ASP A 17 -20.71 -12.00 2.25
CA ASP A 17 -20.68 -12.08 0.79
C ASP A 17 -19.42 -11.42 0.21
N TYR A 18 -19.13 -11.67 -1.06
CA TYR A 18 -17.92 -11.17 -1.72
C TYR A 18 -17.75 -9.65 -1.64
N ALA A 19 -18.82 -8.87 -1.85
CA ALA A 19 -18.76 -7.42 -1.83
C ALA A 19 -18.50 -6.90 -0.41
N SER A 20 -19.18 -7.48 0.58
CA SER A 20 -18.99 -7.16 1.99
C SER A 20 -17.57 -7.50 2.48
N THR A 21 -16.97 -8.58 1.98
CA THR A 21 -15.57 -8.96 2.27
C THR A 21 -14.60 -7.92 1.75
N HIS A 22 -14.76 -7.46 0.51
CA HIS A 22 -13.91 -6.41 -0.06
C HIS A 22 -14.10 -5.06 0.65
N MET A 23 -15.33 -4.73 1.03
CA MET A 23 -15.60 -3.54 1.83
C MET A 23 -14.97 -3.63 3.23
N SER A 24 -14.96 -4.81 3.83
CA SER A 24 -14.27 -5.07 5.10
C SER A 24 -12.76 -4.86 4.97
N GLN A 25 -12.14 -5.42 3.93
CA GLN A 25 -10.72 -5.21 3.61
C GLN A 25 -10.39 -3.72 3.39
N TYR A 26 -11.18 -3.03 2.60
CA TYR A 26 -11.02 -1.60 2.33
C TYR A 26 -11.03 -0.78 3.63
N ASN A 27 -12.02 -1.03 4.51
CA ASN A 27 -12.12 -0.35 5.80
C ASN A 27 -11.00 -0.76 6.76
N GLN A 28 -10.51 -2.01 6.70
CA GLN A 28 -9.37 -2.44 7.48
C GLN A 28 -8.11 -1.64 7.12
N ILE A 29 -7.80 -1.52 5.83
CA ILE A 29 -6.65 -0.74 5.38
C ILE A 29 -6.82 0.75 5.70
N LYS A 30 -8.04 1.30 5.55
CA LYS A 30 -8.33 2.68 5.96
C LYS A 30 -8.03 2.93 7.44
N ARG A 31 -8.35 1.98 8.33
CA ARG A 31 -8.03 2.07 9.77
C ARG A 31 -6.52 2.01 10.01
N TRP A 32 -5.78 1.19 9.27
CA TRP A 32 -4.32 1.17 9.36
C TRP A 32 -3.72 2.52 8.93
N ALA A 33 -4.18 3.05 7.81
CA ALA A 33 -3.73 4.33 7.29
C ALA A 33 -4.14 5.53 8.17
N TRP A 34 -5.19 5.39 8.99
CA TRP A 34 -5.56 6.38 10.00
C TRP A 34 -4.49 6.63 11.06
N GLY A 35 -3.48 5.75 11.15
CA GLY A 35 -2.24 5.98 11.90
C GLY A 35 -1.49 7.25 11.48
N ILE A 36 -1.86 7.89 10.36
CA ILE A 36 -1.36 9.23 9.98
C ILE A 36 -1.58 10.28 11.08
N THR A 37 -2.56 10.09 11.95
CA THR A 37 -2.78 10.90 13.16
C THR A 37 -1.58 10.93 14.10
N ASP A 38 -0.72 9.91 14.08
CA ASP A 38 0.49 9.84 14.89
C ASP A 38 1.58 10.79 14.38
N VAL A 39 1.59 11.15 13.09
CA VAL A 39 2.60 12.06 12.51
C VAL A 39 2.60 13.43 13.22
N PRO A 40 1.48 14.20 13.26
CA PRO A 40 1.46 15.48 13.95
C PRO A 40 1.68 15.34 15.46
N TYR A 41 1.19 14.24 16.06
CA TYR A 41 1.37 13.96 17.48
C TYR A 41 2.85 13.77 17.86
N VAL A 42 3.57 12.91 17.11
CA VAL A 42 5.00 12.64 17.33
C VAL A 42 5.82 13.88 17.02
N LEU A 43 5.49 14.63 15.96
CA LEU A 43 6.17 15.87 15.61
C LEU A 43 6.09 16.89 16.76
N ALA A 44 4.90 17.11 17.33
CA ALA A 44 4.68 18.04 18.43
C ALA A 44 5.43 17.66 19.72
N ARG A 45 5.84 16.40 19.85
CA ARG A 45 6.57 15.86 21.00
C ARG A 45 8.04 15.58 20.72
N LEU A 46 8.49 15.76 19.48
CA LEU A 46 9.82 15.35 19.03
C LEU A 46 10.93 15.91 19.91
N PHE A 47 10.80 17.16 20.36
CA PHE A 47 11.80 17.83 21.20
C PHE A 47 11.51 17.76 22.71
N LYS A 48 10.35 17.25 23.13
CA LYS A 48 9.89 17.24 24.53
C LYS A 48 10.47 16.11 25.38
N HIS A 49 11.16 15.15 24.76
CA HIS A 49 11.69 13.95 25.41
C HIS A 49 13.23 13.89 25.30
N PRO A 50 13.97 14.72 26.08
CA PRO A 50 15.44 14.74 26.05
C PRO A 50 16.08 13.43 26.53
N GLU A 51 15.37 12.60 27.29
CA GLU A 51 15.79 11.27 27.72
C GLU A 51 16.05 10.29 26.57
N ILE A 52 15.53 10.59 25.37
CA ILE A 52 15.78 9.83 24.14
C ILE A 52 16.80 10.60 23.28
N PRO A 53 17.87 9.95 22.78
CA PRO A 53 18.83 10.59 21.87
C PRO A 53 18.15 11.25 20.66
N LEU A 54 18.53 12.49 20.33
CA LEU A 54 17.87 13.28 19.28
C LEU A 54 17.86 12.56 17.92
N VAL A 55 19.00 11.97 17.54
CA VAL A 55 19.12 11.20 16.28
C VAL A 55 18.11 10.05 16.23
N LEU A 56 17.88 9.35 17.35
CA LEU A 56 16.93 8.25 17.41
C LEU A 56 15.49 8.76 17.25
N ARG A 57 15.16 9.90 17.86
CA ARG A 57 13.85 10.55 17.73
C ARG A 57 13.58 10.94 16.28
N ILE A 58 14.53 11.64 15.65
CA ILE A 58 14.43 12.05 14.24
C ILE A 58 14.28 10.84 13.33
N ARG A 59 15.11 9.80 13.49
CA ARG A 59 15.03 8.59 12.65
C ARG A 59 13.68 7.90 12.76
N ARG A 60 13.13 7.77 13.97
CA ARG A 60 11.81 7.16 14.20
C ARG A 60 10.69 8.00 13.60
N PHE A 61 10.75 9.31 13.77
CA PHE A 61 9.78 10.22 13.15
C PHE A 61 9.85 10.16 11.63
N LEU A 62 11.05 10.21 11.03
CA LEU A 62 11.22 10.08 9.59
C LEU A 62 10.69 8.75 9.08
N ASN A 63 10.93 7.63 9.79
CA ASN A 63 10.37 6.34 9.41
C ASN A 63 8.83 6.37 9.41
N LEU A 64 8.21 6.92 10.46
CA LEU A 64 6.75 7.06 10.52
C LEU A 64 6.22 7.93 9.37
N PHE A 65 6.81 9.11 9.19
CA PHE A 65 6.38 10.09 8.19
C PHE A 65 6.56 9.57 6.76
N LEU A 66 7.75 9.06 6.44
CA LEU A 66 8.06 8.52 5.12
C LEU A 66 7.25 7.25 4.83
N ASN A 67 6.94 6.42 5.83
CA ASN A 67 6.07 5.27 5.62
C ASN A 67 4.68 5.70 5.15
N HIS A 68 4.08 6.71 5.77
CA HIS A 68 2.79 7.25 5.35
C HIS A 68 2.83 7.90 3.96
N LEU A 69 3.85 8.72 3.69
CA LEU A 69 4.00 9.33 2.37
C LEU A 69 4.21 8.28 1.28
N ASN A 70 5.17 7.38 1.48
CA ASN A 70 5.52 6.37 0.48
C ASN A 70 4.37 5.42 0.20
N TRP A 71 3.56 5.05 1.20
CA TRP A 71 2.41 4.18 1.01
C TRP A 71 1.47 4.72 -0.09
N ILE A 72 1.19 6.02 -0.09
CA ILE A 72 0.27 6.63 -1.05
C ILE A 72 0.99 7.08 -2.31
N PHE A 73 2.05 7.88 -2.16
CA PHE A 73 2.64 8.62 -3.27
C PHE A 73 3.57 7.78 -4.11
N LEU A 74 4.29 6.81 -3.52
CA LEU A 74 5.25 6.03 -4.29
C LEU A 74 4.56 5.20 -5.40
N PRO A 75 3.48 4.43 -5.13
CA PRO A 75 2.76 3.73 -6.20
C PRO A 75 2.17 4.67 -7.25
N LEU A 76 1.62 5.82 -6.84
CA LEU A 76 1.03 6.80 -7.76
C LEU A 76 2.09 7.44 -8.67
N LEU A 77 3.22 7.87 -8.10
CA LEU A 77 4.32 8.46 -8.86
C LEU A 77 4.98 7.45 -9.79
N LEU A 78 5.14 6.20 -9.35
CA LEU A 78 5.69 5.14 -10.20
C LEU A 78 4.78 4.81 -11.40
N MET A 79 3.46 4.81 -11.21
CA MET A 79 2.51 4.46 -12.27
C MET A 79 2.14 5.65 -13.17
N PHE A 80 2.07 6.87 -12.63
CA PHE A 80 1.52 8.04 -13.32
C PHE A 80 2.46 9.25 -13.34
N GLY A 81 3.53 9.25 -12.55
CA GLY A 81 4.36 10.44 -12.32
C GLY A 81 4.98 11.02 -13.60
N ALA A 82 5.54 10.17 -14.46
CA ALA A 82 6.07 10.62 -15.76
C ALA A 82 4.97 10.96 -16.78
N SER A 83 3.78 10.38 -16.64
CA SER A 83 2.65 10.62 -17.54
C SER A 83 2.02 12.00 -17.32
N VAL A 84 1.98 12.49 -16.09
CA VAL A 84 1.33 13.76 -15.75
C VAL A 84 1.91 14.95 -16.54
N PRO A 85 3.23 15.23 -16.55
CA PRO A 85 3.78 16.35 -17.32
C PRO A 85 3.54 16.23 -18.82
N ILE A 86 3.56 15.01 -19.35
CA ILE A 86 3.34 14.70 -20.76
C ILE A 86 1.88 14.94 -21.16
N TRP A 87 0.93 14.61 -20.29
CA TRP A 87 -0.49 14.90 -20.53
C TRP A 87 -0.81 16.39 -20.45
N VAL A 88 -0.07 17.14 -19.63
CA VAL A 88 -0.30 18.58 -19.43
C VAL A 88 0.31 19.41 -20.56
N SER A 89 1.45 19.00 -21.13
CA SER A 89 2.13 19.76 -22.18
C SER A 89 2.67 18.85 -23.28
N GLN A 90 2.13 19.01 -24.49
CA GLN A 90 2.64 18.36 -25.70
C GLN A 90 4.04 18.87 -26.05
N ASP A 91 4.33 20.15 -25.83
CA ASP A 91 5.66 20.72 -26.08
C ASP A 91 6.71 20.04 -25.19
N PHE A 92 6.41 19.83 -23.90
CA PHE A 92 7.30 19.10 -23.00
C PHE A 92 7.49 17.65 -23.45
N ALA A 93 6.43 16.99 -23.89
CA ALA A 93 6.48 15.60 -24.35
C ALA A 93 7.43 15.39 -25.55
N LEU A 94 7.58 16.41 -26.39
CA LEU A 94 8.46 16.38 -27.56
C LEU A 94 9.93 16.71 -27.22
N THR A 95 10.21 17.20 -26.01
CA THR A 95 11.60 17.47 -25.58
C THR A 95 12.35 16.18 -25.25
N ASP A 96 13.68 16.23 -25.37
CA ASP A 96 14.58 15.15 -24.94
C ASP A 96 14.36 14.80 -23.46
N LEU A 97 14.10 15.81 -22.61
CA LEU A 97 13.83 15.60 -21.20
C LEU A 97 12.51 14.84 -20.97
N GLY A 98 11.45 15.19 -21.71
CA GLY A 98 10.17 14.50 -21.63
C GLY A 98 10.28 13.02 -22.07
N GLN A 99 11.00 12.77 -23.16
CA GLN A 99 11.27 11.42 -23.67
C GLN A 99 12.14 10.60 -22.69
N ALA A 100 13.17 11.23 -22.11
CA ALA A 100 14.01 10.60 -21.11
C ALA A 100 13.23 10.28 -19.83
N LEU A 101 12.42 11.21 -19.32
CA LEU A 101 11.57 11.01 -18.15
C LEU A 101 10.64 9.81 -18.35
N TRP A 102 9.97 9.72 -19.50
CA TRP A 102 9.10 8.59 -19.83
C TRP A 102 9.86 7.27 -19.88
N SER A 103 11.00 7.24 -20.57
CA SER A 103 11.83 6.04 -20.73
C SER A 103 12.36 5.53 -19.38
N TRP A 104 12.94 6.42 -18.56
CA TRP A 104 13.45 6.07 -17.24
C TRP A 104 12.35 5.62 -16.29
N SER A 105 11.18 6.28 -16.32
CA SER A 105 10.03 5.84 -15.53
C SER A 105 9.54 4.46 -15.96
N GLY A 106 9.53 4.16 -17.27
CA GLY A 106 9.18 2.85 -17.80
C GLY A 106 10.15 1.75 -17.32
N ILE A 107 11.45 2.04 -17.32
CA ILE A 107 12.48 1.13 -16.78
C ILE A 107 12.26 0.90 -15.28
N LEU A 108 12.07 1.97 -14.50
CA LEU A 108 11.83 1.87 -13.06
C LEU A 108 10.57 1.08 -12.73
N LEU A 109 9.47 1.32 -13.46
CA LEU A 109 8.24 0.57 -13.30
C LEU A 109 8.44 -0.90 -13.66
N THR A 110 9.18 -1.20 -14.74
CA THR A 110 9.50 -2.58 -15.14
C THR A 110 10.32 -3.31 -14.08
N ILE A 111 11.35 -2.66 -13.53
CA ILE A 111 12.16 -3.20 -12.43
C ILE A 111 11.27 -3.42 -11.19
N THR A 112 10.38 -2.48 -10.88
CA THR A 112 9.48 -2.59 -9.73
C THR A 112 8.51 -3.77 -9.91
N LEU A 113 7.87 -3.90 -11.06
CA LEU A 113 6.93 -4.98 -11.34
C LEU A 113 7.63 -6.34 -11.43
N SER A 114 8.91 -6.41 -11.81
CA SER A 114 9.66 -7.67 -11.78
C SER A 114 9.83 -8.21 -10.36
N THR A 115 9.90 -7.34 -9.34
CA THR A 115 9.91 -7.78 -7.94
C THR A 115 8.61 -8.49 -7.54
N VAL A 116 7.47 -8.11 -8.12
CA VAL A 116 6.19 -8.80 -7.89
C VAL A 116 6.28 -10.24 -8.41
N VAL A 117 6.87 -10.44 -9.59
CA VAL A 117 7.09 -11.78 -10.15
C VAL A 117 8.04 -12.59 -9.26
N PHE A 118 9.10 -11.96 -8.75
CA PHE A 118 10.03 -12.59 -7.82
C PHE A 118 9.33 -13.04 -6.54
N PHE A 119 8.56 -12.18 -5.88
CA PHE A 119 7.85 -12.54 -4.65
C PHE A 119 6.72 -13.54 -4.88
N LEU A 120 6.06 -13.47 -6.03
CA LEU A 120 5.05 -14.44 -6.44
C LEU A 120 5.63 -15.86 -6.47
N PHE A 121 6.87 -16.05 -6.93
CA PHE A 121 7.52 -17.36 -6.91
C PHE A 121 7.64 -17.92 -5.49
N PHE A 122 8.05 -17.10 -4.52
CA PHE A 122 8.14 -17.52 -3.11
C PHE A 122 6.77 -17.80 -2.51
N GLU A 123 5.78 -16.94 -2.79
CA GLU A 123 4.41 -17.13 -2.32
C GLU A 123 3.84 -18.47 -2.81
N LEU A 124 3.99 -18.78 -4.10
CA LEU A 124 3.56 -20.06 -4.66
C LEU A 124 4.30 -21.27 -4.06
N SER A 125 5.51 -21.08 -3.55
CA SER A 125 6.30 -22.14 -2.90
C SER A 125 5.86 -22.39 -1.45
N ILE A 126 5.28 -21.39 -0.79
CA ILE A 126 4.82 -21.46 0.61
C ILE A 126 3.35 -21.88 0.68
N LEU A 127 2.56 -21.57 -0.35
CA LEU A 127 1.13 -21.85 -0.37
C LEU A 127 0.83 -23.35 -0.27
N PRO A 128 -0.21 -23.73 0.50
CA PRO A 128 -0.67 -25.11 0.53
C PRO A 128 -1.20 -25.56 -0.84
N PRO A 129 -1.24 -26.88 -1.11
CA PRO A 129 -1.79 -27.40 -2.35
C PRO A 129 -3.25 -26.96 -2.53
N LYS A 130 -3.60 -26.55 -3.75
CA LYS A 130 -4.97 -26.12 -4.08
C LYS A 130 -5.96 -27.27 -3.84
N PRO A 131 -7.22 -26.99 -3.43
CA PRO A 131 -8.21 -28.02 -3.18
C PRO A 131 -8.42 -28.96 -4.38
N LYS A 132 -8.53 -30.27 -4.10
CA LYS A 132 -8.65 -31.30 -5.14
C LYS A 132 -9.93 -31.15 -5.96
N GLU A 133 -11.02 -30.78 -5.29
CA GLU A 133 -12.37 -30.59 -5.84
C GLU A 133 -12.48 -29.43 -6.85
N TRP A 134 -11.49 -28.52 -6.89
CA TRP A 134 -11.57 -27.37 -7.78
C TRP A 134 -11.39 -27.78 -9.25
N PRO A 135 -12.25 -27.28 -10.15
CA PRO A 135 -12.08 -27.50 -11.58
C PRO A 135 -10.80 -26.82 -12.07
N PHE A 136 -10.23 -27.33 -13.17
CA PHE A 136 -8.94 -26.85 -13.70
C PHE A 136 -8.94 -25.34 -13.97
N TRP A 137 -10.01 -24.80 -14.54
CA TRP A 137 -10.12 -23.36 -14.83
C TRP A 137 -9.98 -22.50 -13.56
N ARG A 138 -10.50 -22.95 -12.41
CA ARG A 138 -10.41 -22.22 -11.15
C ARG A 138 -8.98 -22.24 -10.59
N LYS A 139 -8.27 -23.35 -10.78
CA LYS A 139 -6.85 -23.46 -10.41
C LYS A 139 -5.97 -22.51 -11.23
N VAL A 140 -6.27 -22.34 -12.52
CA VAL A 140 -5.58 -21.39 -13.41
C VAL A 140 -5.98 -19.94 -13.07
N LEU A 141 -7.25 -19.68 -12.79
CA LEU A 141 -7.76 -18.33 -12.50
C LEU A 141 -7.04 -17.67 -11.32
N VAL A 142 -6.69 -18.44 -10.28
CA VAL A 142 -5.87 -17.94 -9.14
C VAL A 142 -4.55 -17.36 -9.61
N HIS A 143 -3.90 -17.97 -10.60
CA HIS A 143 -2.64 -17.45 -11.13
C HIS A 143 -2.83 -16.18 -11.96
N VAL A 144 -3.91 -16.12 -12.74
CA VAL A 144 -4.26 -14.94 -13.53
C VAL A 144 -4.61 -13.75 -12.63
N GLN A 145 -5.20 -13.99 -11.45
CA GLN A 145 -5.52 -12.94 -10.48
C GLN A 145 -4.29 -12.13 -10.01
N TYR A 146 -3.09 -12.71 -9.99
CA TYR A 146 -1.88 -11.95 -9.65
C TYR A 146 -1.55 -10.85 -10.67
N MET A 147 -2.02 -10.97 -11.93
CA MET A 147 -1.87 -9.89 -12.90
C MET A 147 -2.72 -8.66 -12.53
N ALA A 148 -3.76 -8.83 -11.70
CA ALA A 148 -4.56 -7.73 -11.18
C ALA A 148 -3.89 -7.00 -10.00
N TYR A 149 -2.72 -7.44 -9.53
CA TYR A 149 -2.05 -6.87 -8.36
C TYR A 149 -1.83 -5.35 -8.43
N PRO A 150 -1.39 -4.75 -9.56
CA PRO A 150 -1.26 -3.29 -9.64
C PRO A 150 -2.60 -2.56 -9.42
N VAL A 151 -3.68 -3.10 -9.99
CA VAL A 151 -5.03 -2.51 -9.86
C VAL A 151 -5.55 -2.71 -8.44
N VAL A 152 -5.43 -3.92 -7.89
CA VAL A 152 -5.85 -4.22 -6.51
C VAL A 152 -5.03 -3.40 -5.51
N GLY A 153 -3.73 -3.24 -5.72
CA GLY A 153 -2.88 -2.39 -4.88
C GLY A 153 -3.34 -0.92 -4.88
N LEU A 154 -3.63 -0.36 -6.06
CA LEU A 154 -4.15 1.01 -6.14
C LEU A 154 -5.52 1.15 -5.45
N VAL A 155 -6.46 0.25 -5.74
CA VAL A 155 -7.86 0.39 -5.29
C VAL A 155 -8.03 -0.04 -3.83
N MET A 156 -7.43 -1.15 -3.42
CA MET A 156 -7.62 -1.73 -2.10
C MET A 156 -6.56 -1.27 -1.09
N SER A 157 -5.41 -0.72 -1.51
CA SER A 157 -4.38 -0.20 -0.59
C SER A 157 -4.24 1.31 -0.65
N VAL A 158 -3.93 1.87 -1.82
CA VAL A 158 -3.65 3.31 -1.95
C VAL A 158 -4.90 4.17 -1.75
N ALA A 159 -6.03 3.80 -2.36
CA ALA A 159 -7.27 4.57 -2.26
C ALA A 159 -7.79 4.71 -0.80
N PRO A 160 -7.93 3.63 0.01
CA PRO A 160 -8.35 3.79 1.40
C PRO A 160 -7.32 4.56 2.25
N ALA A 161 -6.02 4.45 1.93
CA ALA A 161 -5.00 5.23 2.61
C ALA A 161 -5.12 6.73 2.30
N LEU A 162 -5.31 7.08 1.03
CA LEU A 162 -5.58 8.45 0.60
C LEU A 162 -6.87 8.99 1.21
N GLU A 163 -7.94 8.17 1.29
CA GLU A 163 -9.18 8.54 1.98
C GLU A 163 -8.92 8.87 3.45
N ALA A 164 -8.14 8.05 4.17
CA ALA A 164 -7.78 8.31 5.56
C ALA A 164 -7.04 9.65 5.74
N HIS A 165 -6.07 9.95 4.88
CA HIS A 165 -5.25 11.15 5.00
C HIS A 165 -6.06 12.41 4.66
N THR A 166 -6.84 12.35 3.57
CA THR A 166 -7.71 13.47 3.17
C THR A 166 -8.83 13.72 4.17
N ARG A 167 -9.41 12.68 4.77
CA ARG A 167 -10.36 12.80 5.88
C ARG A 167 -9.77 13.58 7.05
N LEU A 168 -8.55 13.24 7.48
CA LEU A 168 -7.88 13.96 8.56
C LEU A 168 -7.63 15.43 8.20
N LEU A 169 -7.15 15.69 6.97
CA LEU A 169 -6.94 17.06 6.47
C LEU A 169 -8.23 17.89 6.44
N LEU A 170 -9.36 17.26 6.15
CA LEU A 170 -10.68 17.89 6.11
C LEU A 170 -11.43 17.87 7.46
N GLY A 171 -10.80 17.40 8.55
CA GLY A 171 -11.41 17.31 9.88
C GLY A 171 -12.54 16.27 10.00
N ARG A 172 -12.61 15.29 9.09
CA ARG A 172 -13.63 14.22 9.07
C ARG A 172 -13.10 12.96 9.73
N TYR A 173 -13.20 12.89 11.06
CA TYR A 173 -12.67 11.76 11.83
C TYR A 173 -13.32 10.41 11.48
N LEU A 174 -12.56 9.32 11.63
CA LEU A 174 -13.10 7.97 11.51
C LEU A 174 -13.84 7.57 12.79
N GLU A 175 -15.03 7.00 12.61
CA GLU A 175 -15.73 6.30 13.68
C GLU A 175 -15.13 4.91 13.87
N TYR A 176 -15.12 4.44 15.12
CA TYR A 176 -14.71 3.08 15.42
C TYR A 176 -15.69 2.09 14.78
N ARG A 177 -15.15 1.17 13.98
CA ARG A 177 -15.90 0.05 13.40
C ARG A 177 -15.14 -1.23 13.66
N VAL A 178 -15.85 -2.29 14.03
CA VAL A 178 -15.28 -3.64 14.22
C VAL A 178 -15.28 -4.38 12.88
N THR A 179 -14.27 -5.20 12.62
CA THR A 179 -14.31 -6.14 11.49
C THR A 179 -15.30 -7.24 11.79
N GLU A 180 -16.26 -7.48 10.89
CA GLU A 180 -17.14 -8.65 11.00
C GLU A 180 -16.30 -9.94 11.06
N LYS A 181 -16.66 -10.86 11.95
CA LYS A 181 -16.02 -12.16 12.12
C LYS A 181 -17.11 -13.21 11.88
N VAL A 182 -17.23 -13.67 10.65
CA VAL A 182 -18.18 -14.71 10.21
C VAL A 182 -17.43 -16.00 9.98
#